data_AF-A0AAW7ZR61-F1
#
_entry.id   AF-A0AAW7ZR61-F1
#
_cell.length_a   1.000
_cell.length_b   1.000
_cell.length_c   1.000
_cell.angle_alpha   90.00
_cell.angle_beta   90.00
_cell.angle_gamma   90.00
#
_symmetry.space_group_name_H-M   'P 1'
#
loop_
_entity.id
_entity.type
_entity.pdbx_description
1 polymer ?
#
loop_
_entity_poly.entity_id
_entity_poly.type
_entity_poly.pdbx_seq_one_letter_code
_entity_poly.pdbx_strand_id
1 'polypeptide(L)'
;MVGNLFFKGVDEKIGRQKQEQIEEKETLAQERERLSEIIESLVPEVETYKNGLLERGIHAEISTSARHISFNMKYKDGGKHELLLSETERFDGRYSITTFSTNDNGRTFSSTNGASYSSTTWSNDDFFKALERHINYFLFYANRHGGL
;
A
#
# COMPACT_ATOMS: atom_id res chain seq x y z
N MET A 1 44.69 27.73 -18.86
CA MET A 1 43.84 27.87 -17.64
C MET A 1 42.40 27.36 -17.80
N VAL A 2 42.01 26.74 -18.92
CA VAL A 2 40.61 26.31 -19.16
C VAL A 2 40.23 25.01 -18.42
N GLY A 3 41.15 24.06 -18.25
CA GLY A 3 40.88 22.79 -17.56
C GLY A 3 40.54 22.92 -16.07
N ASN A 4 41.11 23.92 -15.38
CA ASN A 4 40.89 24.11 -13.93
C ASN A 4 39.45 24.58 -13.62
N LEU A 5 38.86 25.39 -14.51
CA LEU A 5 37.47 25.83 -14.39
C LEU A 5 36.47 24.70 -14.69
N PHE A 6 36.81 23.81 -15.64
CA PHE A 6 35.97 22.65 -15.95
C PHE A 6 35.86 21.70 -14.75
N PHE A 7 36.99 21.28 -14.17
CA PHE A 7 36.98 20.35 -13.04
C PHE A 7 36.33 20.95 -11.79
N LYS A 8 36.50 22.25 -11.53
CA LYS A 8 35.76 22.94 -10.47
C LYS A 8 34.24 22.83 -10.65
N GLY A 9 33.73 23.01 -11.88
CA GLY A 9 32.31 22.83 -12.18
C GLY A 9 31.84 21.38 -12.05
N VAL A 10 32.71 20.40 -12.29
CA VAL A 10 32.43 18.97 -12.03
C VAL A 10 32.35 18.72 -10.53
N ASP A 11 33.29 19.21 -9.74
CA ASP A 11 33.31 19.06 -8.28
C ASP A 11 32.09 19.68 -7.62
N GLU A 12 31.65 20.86 -8.09
CA GLU A 12 30.41 21.50 -7.64
C GLU A 12 29.17 20.65 -7.93
N LYS A 13 29.07 20.02 -9.11
CA LYS A 13 27.97 19.11 -9.44
C LYS A 13 27.98 17.84 -8.58
N ILE A 14 29.15 17.26 -8.36
CA ILE A 14 29.32 16.10 -7.46
C ILE A 14 28.90 16.47 -6.03
N GLY A 15 29.31 17.65 -5.55
CA GLY A 15 28.92 18.17 -4.24
C GLY A 15 27.40 18.27 -4.09
N ARG A 16 26.70 18.85 -5.08
CA ARG A 16 25.24 18.95 -5.07
C ARG A 16 24.56 17.59 -5.08
N GLN A 17 25.00 16.67 -5.94
CA GLN A 17 24.43 15.32 -6.00
C GLN A 17 24.58 14.57 -4.67
N LYS A 18 25.71 14.73 -3.99
CA LYS A 18 25.91 14.11 -2.66
C LYS A 18 24.97 14.72 -1.61
N GLN A 19 24.75 16.02 -1.65
CA GLN A 19 23.84 16.71 -0.73
C GLN A 19 22.38 16.29 -0.99
N GLU A 20 21.95 16.28 -2.26
CA GLU A 20 20.63 15.81 -2.68
C GLU A 20 20.37 14.36 -2.22
N GLN A 21 21.37 13.48 -2.31
CA GLN A 21 21.26 12.09 -1.82
C GLN A 21 21.10 11.99 -0.30
N ILE A 22 21.64 12.93 0.47
CA ILE A 22 21.48 12.96 1.93
C ILE A 22 20.05 13.41 2.26
N GLU A 23 19.60 14.51 1.65
CA GLU A 23 18.25 15.05 1.82
C GLU A 23 17.16 14.06 1.37
N GLU A 24 17.39 13.35 0.27
CA GLU A 24 16.50 12.28 -0.20
C GLU A 24 16.40 11.17 0.84
N LYS A 25 17.51 10.68 1.39
CA LYS A 25 17.50 9.63 2.42
C LYS A 25 16.74 10.06 3.68
N GLU A 26 16.92 11.30 4.12
CA GLU A 26 16.20 11.85 5.27
C GLU A 26 14.69 11.92 4.98
N THR A 27 14.31 12.40 3.80
CA THR A 27 12.91 12.45 3.35
C THR A 27 12.28 11.06 3.30
N LEU A 28 12.97 10.07 2.72
CA LEU A 28 12.51 8.69 2.65
C LEU A 28 12.33 8.06 4.04
N ALA A 29 13.20 8.39 4.99
CA ALA A 29 13.07 7.93 6.37
C ALA A 29 11.83 8.53 7.04
N GLN A 30 11.58 9.83 6.87
CA GLN A 30 10.38 10.50 7.37
C GLN A 30 9.11 9.90 6.79
N GLU A 31 9.05 9.67 5.47
CA GLU A 31 7.87 9.05 4.84
C GLU A 31 7.58 7.63 5.37
N ARG A 32 8.61 6.86 5.73
CA ARG A 32 8.42 5.54 6.38
C ARG A 32 7.85 5.65 7.77
N GLU A 33 8.34 6.59 8.57
CA GLU A 33 7.80 6.86 9.89
C GLU A 33 6.33 7.27 9.80
N ARG A 34 6.00 8.15 8.84
CA ARG A 34 4.61 8.53 8.54
C ARG A 34 3.73 7.36 8.11
N LEU A 35 4.25 6.46 7.27
CA LEU A 35 3.50 5.27 6.89
C LEU A 35 3.20 4.39 8.11
N SER A 36 4.14 4.25 9.05
CA SER A 36 3.90 3.52 10.30
C SER A 36 2.78 4.16 11.13
N GLU A 37 2.81 5.49 11.31
CA GLU A 37 1.75 6.24 12.01
C GLU A 37 0.38 6.06 11.34
N ILE A 38 0.34 6.12 10.00
CA ILE A 38 -0.88 5.88 9.22
C ILE A 38 -1.41 4.47 9.49
N ILE A 39 -0.57 3.45 9.39
CA ILE A 39 -0.97 2.06 9.61
C ILE A 39 -1.52 1.87 11.01
N GLU A 40 -0.83 2.37 12.03
CA GLU A 40 -1.29 2.32 13.43
C GLU A 40 -2.66 2.98 13.61
N SER A 41 -2.90 4.12 12.94
CA SER A 41 -4.19 4.81 12.99
C SER A 41 -5.34 4.05 12.33
N LEU A 42 -5.06 3.23 11.30
CA LEU A 42 -6.07 2.46 10.58
C LEU A 42 -6.54 1.22 11.35
N VAL A 43 -5.66 0.59 12.13
CA VAL A 43 -5.91 -0.72 12.76
C VAL A 43 -7.26 -0.79 13.50
N PRO A 44 -7.64 0.15 14.39
CA PRO A 44 -8.87 0.02 15.18
C PRO A 44 -10.13 -0.03 14.30
N GLU A 45 -10.16 0.77 13.24
CA GLU A 45 -11.31 0.84 12.34
C GLU A 45 -11.34 -0.41 11.44
N VAL A 46 -10.19 -0.86 10.92
CA VAL A 46 -10.10 -2.10 10.14
C VAL A 46 -10.53 -3.33 10.95
N GLU A 47 -10.21 -3.38 12.24
CA GLU A 47 -10.72 -4.42 13.15
C GLU A 47 -12.24 -4.37 13.31
N THR A 48 -12.84 -3.19 13.31
CA THR A 48 -14.29 -3.02 13.35
C THR A 48 -14.96 -3.67 12.12
N TYR A 49 -14.40 -3.46 10.93
CA TYR A 49 -14.87 -4.14 9.71
C TYR A 49 -14.73 -5.66 9.79
N LYS A 50 -13.57 -6.16 10.25
CA LYS A 50 -13.35 -7.61 10.43
C LYS A 50 -14.38 -8.21 11.39
N ASN A 51 -14.60 -7.59 12.55
CA ASN A 51 -15.54 -8.09 13.54
C ASN A 51 -16.98 -8.06 13.02
N GLY A 52 -17.37 -6.99 12.32
CA GLY A 52 -18.69 -6.90 11.68
C GLY A 52 -18.92 -7.98 10.62
N LEU A 53 -17.88 -8.36 9.86
CA LEU A 53 -17.95 -9.48 8.92
C LEU A 53 -18.04 -10.84 9.64
N LEU A 54 -17.27 -11.02 10.70
CA LEU A 54 -17.28 -12.25 11.50
C LEU A 54 -18.66 -12.54 12.11
N GLU A 55 -19.35 -11.52 12.63
CA GLU A 55 -20.74 -11.62 13.11
C GLU A 55 -21.73 -12.13 12.05
N ARG A 56 -21.39 -11.94 10.77
CA ARG A 56 -22.17 -12.37 9.60
C ARG A 56 -21.65 -13.69 9.01
N GLY A 57 -20.72 -14.36 9.69
CA GLY A 57 -20.14 -15.63 9.27
C GLY A 57 -19.05 -15.52 8.19
N ILE A 58 -18.57 -14.30 7.90
CA ILE A 58 -17.55 -14.06 6.88
C ILE A 58 -16.19 -13.90 7.55
N HIS A 59 -15.24 -14.73 7.15
CA HIS A 59 -13.90 -14.72 7.72
C HIS A 59 -13.01 -13.73 6.97
N ALA A 60 -12.36 -12.85 7.75
CA ALA A 60 -11.32 -11.95 7.27
C ALA A 60 -10.11 -12.00 8.19
N GLU A 61 -8.92 -11.88 7.61
CA GLU A 61 -7.63 -11.83 8.29
C GLU A 61 -7.02 -10.44 8.10
N ILE A 62 -6.42 -9.90 9.15
CA ILE A 62 -5.67 -8.66 9.11
C ILE A 62 -4.19 -9.00 9.37
N SER A 63 -3.29 -8.49 8.54
CA SER A 63 -1.85 -8.55 8.76
C SER A 63 -1.28 -7.14 8.80
N THR A 64 -0.51 -6.82 9.83
CA THR A 64 0.03 -5.47 10.04
C THR A 64 1.52 -5.52 10.36
N SER A 65 2.25 -4.52 9.89
CA SER A 65 3.61 -4.19 10.31
C SER A 65 3.80 -2.67 10.22
N ALA A 66 4.96 -2.16 10.62
CA ALA A 66 5.31 -0.74 10.42
C ALA A 66 5.33 -0.30 8.93
N ARG A 67 5.24 -1.23 7.97
CA ARG A 67 5.36 -0.95 6.53
C ARG A 67 4.18 -1.42 5.69
N HIS A 68 3.22 -2.11 6.29
CA HIS A 68 2.00 -2.48 5.59
C HIS A 68 0.84 -2.77 6.53
N ILE A 69 -0.36 -2.64 5.99
CA ILE A 69 -1.58 -3.25 6.51
C ILE A 69 -2.26 -4.00 5.35
N SER A 70 -2.69 -5.23 5.60
CA SER A 70 -3.50 -5.98 4.66
C SER A 70 -4.78 -6.51 5.29
N PHE A 71 -5.82 -6.55 4.46
CA PHE A 71 -7.13 -7.11 4.77
C PHE A 71 -7.41 -8.22 3.76
N ASN A 72 -7.47 -9.45 4.24
CA ASN A 72 -7.52 -10.64 3.40
C ASN A 72 -8.80 -11.44 3.65
N MET A 73 -9.44 -11.85 2.57
CA MET A 73 -10.62 -12.72 2.54
C MET A 73 -10.34 -13.88 1.59
N LYS A 74 -10.94 -15.05 1.87
CA LYS A 74 -10.84 -16.23 1.02
C LYS A 74 -12.21 -16.69 0.60
N TYR A 75 -12.36 -16.99 -0.67
CA TYR A 75 -13.57 -17.67 -1.16
C TYR A 75 -13.56 -19.14 -0.76
N LYS A 76 -14.72 -19.80 -0.87
CA LYS A 76 -14.88 -21.20 -0.53
C LYS A 76 -14.01 -22.15 -1.36
N ASP A 77 -13.75 -21.82 -2.62
CA ASP A 77 -12.84 -22.56 -3.49
C ASP A 77 -11.34 -22.34 -3.17
N GLY A 78 -11.03 -21.50 -2.18
CA GLY A 78 -9.67 -21.13 -1.78
C GLY A 78 -9.10 -19.92 -2.53
N GLY A 79 -9.86 -19.30 -3.43
CA GLY A 79 -9.47 -18.09 -4.14
C GLY A 79 -9.14 -16.94 -3.17
N LYS A 80 -8.05 -16.21 -3.48
CA LYS A 80 -7.56 -15.11 -2.64
C LYS A 80 -8.28 -13.82 -3.01
N HIS A 81 -8.56 -12.99 -2.01
CA HIS A 81 -9.04 -11.62 -2.19
C HIS A 81 -8.45 -10.74 -1.08
N GLU A 82 -7.35 -10.05 -1.38
CA GLU A 82 -6.61 -9.21 -0.44
C GLU A 82 -6.57 -7.75 -0.88
N LEU A 83 -6.69 -6.84 0.09
CA LEU A 83 -6.38 -5.43 -0.03
C LEU A 83 -5.11 -5.14 0.78
N LEU A 84 -4.12 -4.47 0.18
CA LEU A 84 -2.84 -4.15 0.79
C LEU A 84 -2.55 -2.65 0.65
N LEU A 85 -2.22 -2.00 1.76
CA LEU A 85 -1.50 -0.72 1.78
C LEU A 85 -0.04 -1.00 2.13
N SER A 86 0.90 -0.57 1.26
CA SER A 86 2.34 -0.72 1.51
C SER A 86 3.17 0.32 0.74
N GLU A 87 4.47 0.38 1.02
CA GLU A 87 5.47 1.03 0.16
C GLU A 87 5.29 0.61 -1.32
N THR A 88 5.57 1.52 -2.26
CA THR A 88 5.69 1.18 -3.68
C THR A 88 6.88 0.25 -3.93
N GLU A 89 6.84 -0.54 -5.01
CA GLU A 89 7.90 -1.54 -5.33
C GLU A 89 9.30 -0.89 -5.40
N ARG A 90 9.37 0.33 -5.96
CA ARG A 90 10.55 1.18 -5.90
C ARG A 90 10.23 2.33 -4.96
N PHE A 91 10.45 2.10 -3.67
CA PHE A 91 10.14 3.09 -2.65
C PHE A 91 10.85 4.41 -2.90
N ASP A 92 10.07 5.40 -3.31
CA ASP A 92 10.44 6.77 -3.67
C ASP A 92 9.75 7.77 -2.72
N GLY A 93 9.43 7.33 -1.50
CA GLY A 93 8.65 8.09 -0.52
C GLY A 93 7.15 7.96 -0.74
N ARG A 94 6.73 7.05 -1.62
CA ARG A 94 5.32 6.78 -1.89
C ARG A 94 4.88 5.41 -1.38
N TYR A 95 3.60 5.34 -1.09
CA TYR A 95 2.88 4.11 -0.79
C TYR A 95 1.63 4.00 -1.67
N SER A 96 1.10 2.79 -1.79
CA SER A 96 0.01 2.47 -2.72
C SER A 96 -0.95 1.46 -2.13
N ILE A 97 -2.20 1.53 -2.61
CA ILE A 97 -3.24 0.54 -2.30
C ILE A 97 -3.31 -0.44 -3.47
N THR A 98 -3.00 -1.71 -3.19
CA THR A 98 -2.99 -2.81 -4.14
C THR A 98 -4.00 -3.87 -3.73
N THR A 99 -4.81 -4.35 -4.67
CA THR A 99 -5.66 -5.52 -4.49
C THR A 99 -5.04 -6.73 -5.17
N PHE A 100 -5.11 -7.89 -4.53
CA PHE A 100 -4.76 -9.19 -5.10
C PHE A 100 -6.00 -10.08 -5.12
N SER A 101 -6.39 -10.55 -6.28
CA SER A 101 -7.61 -11.34 -6.44
C SER A 101 -7.38 -12.56 -7.32
N THR A 102 -8.14 -13.62 -7.07
CA THR A 102 -8.27 -14.77 -7.97
C THR A 102 -9.51 -14.57 -8.85
N ASN A 103 -9.37 -14.77 -10.16
CA ASN A 103 -10.51 -14.72 -11.08
C ASN A 103 -11.23 -16.06 -11.19
N ASP A 104 -12.34 -16.09 -11.93
CA ASP A 104 -13.20 -17.27 -12.17
C ASP A 104 -12.43 -18.49 -12.74
N ASN A 105 -11.25 -18.30 -13.35
CA ASN A 105 -10.40 -19.37 -13.90
C ASN A 105 -9.30 -19.82 -12.94
N GLY A 106 -9.32 -19.37 -11.68
CA GLY A 106 -8.27 -19.67 -10.70
C GLY A 106 -6.97 -18.89 -10.88
N ARG A 107 -6.90 -17.95 -11.84
CA ARG A 107 -5.70 -17.14 -12.06
C ARG A 107 -5.67 -15.96 -11.09
N THR A 108 -4.53 -15.76 -10.45
CA THR A 108 -4.26 -14.59 -9.61
C THR A 108 -3.87 -13.38 -10.44
N PHE A 109 -4.32 -12.21 -10.02
CA PHE A 109 -3.92 -10.92 -10.57
C PHE A 109 -3.84 -9.88 -9.46
N SER A 110 -3.09 -8.82 -9.72
CA SER A 110 -3.04 -7.65 -8.86
C SER A 110 -3.47 -6.40 -9.63
N SER A 111 -4.01 -5.43 -8.92
CA SER A 111 -4.33 -4.11 -9.47
C SER A 111 -4.14 -3.04 -8.41
N THR A 112 -3.67 -1.87 -8.80
CA THR A 112 -3.70 -0.68 -7.94
C THR A 112 -4.95 0.14 -8.24
N ASN A 113 -5.27 1.09 -7.37
CA ASN A 113 -6.28 2.09 -7.66
C ASN A 113 -5.80 3.20 -8.63
N GLY A 114 -4.61 3.05 -9.21
CA GLY A 114 -3.98 4.05 -10.08
C GLY A 114 -3.38 5.26 -9.35
N ALA A 115 -3.42 5.29 -8.02
CA ALA A 115 -2.86 6.36 -7.20
C ALA A 115 -1.63 5.89 -6.41
N SER A 116 -0.76 6.84 -6.11
CA SER A 116 0.31 6.71 -5.13
C SER A 116 0.27 7.90 -4.19
N TYR A 117 0.63 7.67 -2.93
CA TYR A 117 0.41 8.61 -1.84
C TYR A 117 1.72 8.94 -1.14
N SER A 118 1.84 10.16 -0.63
CA SER A 118 2.84 10.56 0.37
C SER A 118 2.09 11.10 1.60
N SER A 119 2.84 11.43 2.66
CA SER A 119 2.30 12.00 3.89
C SER A 119 1.38 13.21 3.67
N THR A 120 1.66 13.99 2.62
CA THR A 120 0.90 15.19 2.24
C THR A 120 -0.35 14.95 1.40
N THR A 121 -0.47 13.79 0.76
CA THR A 121 -1.59 13.46 -0.14
C THR A 121 -2.45 12.31 0.40
N TRP A 122 -2.06 11.72 1.51
CA TRP A 122 -2.77 10.61 2.13
C TRP A 122 -4.03 11.08 2.85
N SER A 123 -5.08 10.26 2.78
CA SER A 123 -6.25 10.34 3.64
C SER A 123 -6.68 8.94 4.05
N ASN A 124 -7.00 8.75 5.33
CA ASN A 124 -7.55 7.48 5.81
C ASN A 124 -8.87 7.12 5.09
N ASP A 125 -9.65 8.13 4.69
CA ASP A 125 -10.89 7.94 3.92
C ASP A 125 -10.64 7.21 2.59
N ASP A 126 -9.50 7.42 1.95
CA ASP A 126 -9.17 6.74 0.69
C ASP A 126 -8.96 5.24 0.91
N PHE A 127 -8.37 4.87 2.04
CA PHE A 127 -8.24 3.48 2.44
C PHE A 127 -9.59 2.86 2.78
N PHE A 128 -10.44 3.54 3.56
CA PHE A 128 -11.74 2.99 3.94
C PHE A 128 -12.69 2.83 2.75
N LYS A 129 -12.70 3.79 1.81
CA LYS A 129 -13.42 3.62 0.54
C LYS A 129 -12.91 2.42 -0.25
N ALA A 130 -11.61 2.19 -0.26
CA ALA A 130 -11.03 1.03 -0.91
C ALA A 130 -11.40 -0.28 -0.20
N LEU A 131 -11.45 -0.29 1.14
CA LEU A 131 -11.87 -1.42 1.98
C LEU A 131 -13.34 -1.78 1.77
N GLU A 132 -14.24 -0.82 1.81
CA GLU A 132 -15.66 -1.02 1.53
C GLU A 132 -15.88 -1.60 0.13
N ARG A 133 -15.21 -1.03 -0.88
CA ARG A 133 -15.26 -1.55 -2.25
C ARG A 133 -14.70 -2.97 -2.33
N HIS A 134 -13.61 -3.25 -1.64
CA HIS A 134 -12.99 -4.57 -1.59
C HIS A 134 -13.95 -5.63 -1.03
N ILE A 135 -14.62 -5.34 0.09
CA ILE A 135 -15.62 -6.21 0.71
C ILE A 135 -16.83 -6.40 -0.22
N ASN A 136 -17.34 -5.32 -0.83
CA ASN A 136 -18.46 -5.42 -1.76
C ASN A 136 -18.15 -6.29 -2.98
N TYR A 137 -16.93 -6.23 -3.50
CA TYR A 137 -16.49 -7.10 -4.60
C TYR A 137 -16.38 -8.56 -4.16
N PHE A 138 -15.88 -8.83 -2.96
CA PHE A 138 -15.89 -10.18 -2.40
C PHE A 138 -17.30 -10.77 -2.40
N LEU A 139 -18.27 -10.03 -1.84
CA LEU A 139 -19.67 -10.47 -1.79
C LEU A 139 -20.27 -10.69 -3.18
N PHE A 140 -19.97 -9.80 -4.13
CA PHE A 140 -20.49 -9.88 -5.49
C PHE A 140 -20.00 -11.13 -6.23
N TYR A 141 -18.73 -11.50 -6.05
CA TYR A 141 -18.12 -12.64 -6.75
C TYR A 141 -18.22 -13.98 -6.00
N ALA A 142 -18.58 -13.98 -4.71
CA ALA A 142 -18.61 -15.18 -3.87
C ALA A 142 -19.34 -16.37 -4.51
N ASN A 143 -20.51 -16.16 -5.12
CA ASN A 143 -21.28 -17.23 -5.77
C ASN A 143 -20.52 -17.93 -6.91
N ARG A 144 -19.66 -17.20 -7.62
CA ARG A 144 -18.83 -17.77 -8.71
C ARG A 144 -17.70 -18.63 -8.16
N HIS A 145 -17.32 -18.41 -6.91
CA HIS A 145 -16.29 -19.14 -6.18
C HIS A 145 -16.85 -20.17 -5.19
N GLY A 146 -18.08 -20.65 -5.42
CA GLY A 146 -18.72 -21.69 -4.60
C GLY A 146 -19.41 -21.17 -3.32
N GLY A 147 -19.42 -19.86 -3.09
CA GLY A 147 -20.04 -19.19 -1.96
C GLY A 147 -19.03 -18.47 -1.06
N LEU A 148 -19.56 -17.96 0.06
CA LEU A 148 -18.79 -17.41 1.18
C LEU A 148 -18.06 -18.53 1.94
#